data_AF-A0A6A6ZGE5-F1
#
_entry.id   AF-A0A6A6ZGE5-F1
#
_cell.length_a   1.000
_cell.length_b   1.000
_cell.length_c   1.000
_cell.angle_alpha   90.00
_cell.angle_beta   90.00
_cell.angle_gamma   90.00
#
_symmetry.space_group_name_H-M   'P 1'
#
loop_
_entity.id
_entity.type
_entity.pdbx_description
1 polymer ?
#
loop_
_entity_poly.entity_id
_entity_poly.type
_entity_poly.pdbx_seq_one_letter_code
_entity_poly.pdbx_strand_id
1 'polypeptide(L)'
;SAIVDDCPVGFPNLAAFLDSDECFSVYRRFGFLQSRLLLDKQDKLRKLEEALDRLDKREAKADPRRPTTTDLLEKDVGPRQKLLATIEKEFTSYANVLDTAAKMMALNRPSETDFTSVKNFMANREPLDDQEATWVRKKEDLITLRVGREHAWLDSGIEKLLKWYLAAVLCLFTRAKRHEILAAAAAYCAVLVVFFGNVGPTKK
;
A
#
# COMPACT_ATOMS: atom_id res chain seq x y z
N SER A 1 -15.31 -12.98 7.79
CA SER A 1 -14.62 -13.51 6.61
C SER A 1 -15.25 -14.83 6.19
N ALA A 2 -15.37 -15.07 4.88
CA ALA A 2 -15.82 -16.35 4.35
C ALA A 2 -14.75 -17.42 4.58
N ILE A 3 -15.14 -18.68 4.77
CA ILE A 3 -14.18 -19.79 4.90
C ILE A 3 -13.60 -20.08 3.50
N VAL A 4 -12.28 -20.03 3.38
CA VAL A 4 -11.58 -20.16 2.09
C VAL A 4 -11.91 -21.46 1.38
N ASP A 5 -11.94 -22.57 2.11
CA ASP A 5 -12.18 -23.91 1.57
C ASP A 5 -13.66 -24.16 1.21
N ASP A 6 -14.59 -23.35 1.71
CA ASP A 6 -16.03 -23.43 1.37
C ASP A 6 -16.37 -22.66 0.09
N CYS A 7 -15.45 -21.80 -0.38
CA CYS A 7 -15.66 -20.97 -1.57
C CYS A 7 -15.22 -21.73 -2.84
N PRO A 8 -15.94 -21.55 -3.96
CA PRO A 8 -15.52 -22.16 -5.22
C PRO A 8 -14.16 -21.59 -5.68
N VAL A 9 -13.38 -22.45 -6.34
CA VAL A 9 -12.09 -22.07 -6.95
C VAL A 9 -12.31 -20.92 -7.93
N GLY A 10 -11.56 -19.83 -7.76
CA GLY A 10 -11.75 -18.63 -8.57
C GLY A 10 -11.46 -17.34 -7.81
N PHE A 11 -12.09 -16.26 -8.26
CA PHE A 11 -12.17 -15.03 -7.47
C PHE A 11 -12.79 -15.23 -6.07
N PRO A 12 -13.80 -16.10 -5.84
CA PRO A 12 -14.41 -16.24 -4.53
C PRO A 12 -13.46 -16.76 -3.45
N ASN A 13 -12.73 -17.86 -3.68
CA ASN A 13 -11.80 -18.39 -2.67
C ASN A 13 -10.55 -17.51 -2.51
N LEU A 14 -10.10 -16.83 -3.58
CA LEU A 14 -9.06 -15.81 -3.46
C LEU A 14 -9.51 -14.63 -2.61
N ALA A 15 -10.74 -14.12 -2.83
CA ALA A 15 -11.29 -13.02 -2.03
C ALA A 15 -11.44 -13.44 -0.56
N ALA A 16 -11.92 -14.66 -0.30
CA ALA A 16 -11.99 -15.21 1.05
C ALA A 16 -10.61 -15.26 1.71
N PHE A 17 -9.56 -15.64 0.98
CA PHE A 17 -8.20 -15.66 1.50
C PHE A 17 -7.66 -14.26 1.80
N LEU A 18 -7.81 -13.30 0.87
CA LEU A 18 -7.33 -11.92 1.06
C LEU A 18 -8.05 -11.18 2.20
N ASP A 19 -9.29 -11.58 2.51
CA ASP A 19 -10.10 -11.06 3.63
C ASP A 19 -9.90 -11.83 4.95
N SER A 20 -9.24 -13.01 4.91
CA SER A 20 -9.12 -13.88 6.08
C SER A 20 -8.20 -13.33 7.18
N ASP A 21 -7.22 -12.50 6.82
CA ASP A 21 -6.28 -11.84 7.74
C ASP A 21 -5.85 -10.48 7.15
N GLU A 22 -5.66 -9.48 8.01
CA GLU A 22 -5.15 -8.16 7.61
C GLU A 22 -3.79 -8.24 6.90
N CYS A 23 -2.95 -9.23 7.24
CA CYS A 23 -1.67 -9.49 6.61
C CYS A 23 -1.84 -9.92 5.14
N PHE A 24 -2.97 -10.52 4.77
CA PHE A 24 -3.24 -10.98 3.40
C PHE A 24 -4.02 -9.97 2.56
N SER A 25 -4.48 -8.87 3.15
CA SER A 25 -5.19 -7.78 2.45
C SER A 25 -4.27 -6.97 1.51
N VAL A 26 -3.83 -7.63 0.44
CA VAL A 26 -2.86 -7.14 -0.54
C VAL A 26 -3.55 -6.91 -1.88
N TYR A 27 -3.36 -5.71 -2.42
CA TYR A 27 -3.99 -5.28 -3.67
C TYR A 27 -3.03 -4.47 -4.52
N ARG A 28 -3.33 -4.35 -5.82
CA ARG A 28 -2.60 -3.43 -6.69
C ARG A 28 -3.08 -2.00 -6.52
N ARG A 29 -2.14 -1.07 -6.45
CA ARG A 29 -2.41 0.38 -6.46
C ARG A 29 -2.63 0.94 -7.87
N PHE A 30 -2.08 0.29 -8.90
CA PHE A 30 -2.12 0.76 -10.29
C PHE A 30 -1.44 2.13 -10.50
N GLY A 31 -0.29 2.36 -9.87
CA GLY A 31 0.40 3.66 -9.89
C GLY A 31 0.71 4.18 -11.30
N PHE A 32 1.18 3.31 -12.21
CA PHE A 32 1.43 3.69 -13.60
C PHE A 32 0.17 4.17 -14.33
N LEU A 33 -0.98 3.53 -14.08
CA LEU A 33 -2.24 3.92 -14.69
C LEU A 33 -2.73 5.25 -14.12
N GLN A 34 -2.61 5.44 -12.81
CA GLN A 34 -2.90 6.72 -12.15
C GLN A 34 -2.09 7.87 -12.76
N SER A 35 -0.78 7.70 -12.95
CA SER A 35 0.06 8.71 -13.61
C SER A 35 -0.41 9.04 -15.03
N ARG A 36 -0.80 8.02 -15.82
CA ARG A 36 -1.33 8.27 -17.18
C ARG A 36 -2.64 9.05 -17.17
N LEU A 37 -3.54 8.75 -16.24
CA LEU A 37 -4.79 9.50 -16.08
C LEU A 37 -4.55 10.94 -15.64
N LEU A 38 -3.59 11.16 -14.74
CA LEU A 38 -3.20 12.51 -14.31
C LEU A 38 -2.62 13.32 -15.47
N LEU A 39 -1.70 12.74 -16.24
CA LEU A 39 -1.08 13.40 -17.39
C LEU A 39 -2.11 13.76 -18.48
N ASP A 40 -3.05 12.86 -18.78
CA ASP A 40 -4.14 13.13 -19.73
C ASP A 40 -5.03 14.30 -19.28
N LYS A 41 -5.35 14.35 -17.99
CA LYS A 41 -6.15 15.44 -17.41
C LYS A 41 -5.39 16.77 -17.35
N GLN A 42 -4.09 16.75 -17.06
CA GLN A 42 -3.25 17.93 -17.11
C GLN A 42 -3.22 18.55 -18.52
N ASP A 43 -3.09 17.72 -19.56
CA ASP A 43 -3.12 18.21 -20.94
C ASP A 43 -4.47 18.83 -21.32
N LYS A 44 -5.58 18.23 -20.85
CA LYS A 44 -6.93 18.80 -21.04
C LYS A 44 -7.09 20.15 -20.33
N LEU A 45 -6.66 20.24 -19.07
CA LEU A 45 -6.70 21.49 -18.32
C LEU A 45 -5.85 22.59 -18.98
N ARG A 46 -4.63 22.27 -19.44
CA ARG A 46 -3.78 23.20 -20.20
C ARG A 46 -4.48 23.77 -21.43
N LYS A 47 -5.18 22.94 -22.21
CA LYS A 47 -5.94 23.40 -23.39
C LYS A 47 -7.09 24.32 -23.01
N LEU A 48 -7.77 24.06 -21.90
CA LEU A 48 -8.85 24.90 -21.40
C LEU A 48 -8.34 26.23 -20.84
N GLU A 49 -7.21 26.21 -20.12
CA GLU A 49 -6.49 27.40 -19.66
C GLU A 49 -6.10 28.29 -20.84
N GLU A 50 -5.46 27.73 -21.88
CA GLU A 50 -5.15 28.47 -23.10
C GLU A 50 -6.40 29.04 -23.80
N ALA A 51 -7.52 28.31 -23.77
CA ALA A 51 -8.77 28.78 -24.35
C ALA A 51 -9.36 29.96 -23.54
N LEU A 52 -9.26 29.92 -22.21
CA LEU A 52 -9.69 30.98 -21.32
C LEU A 52 -8.83 32.24 -21.50
N ASP A 53 -7.50 32.08 -21.56
CA ASP A 53 -6.57 33.17 -21.85
C ASP A 53 -6.87 33.85 -23.19
N ARG A 54 -7.18 33.06 -24.23
CA ARG A 54 -7.58 33.60 -25.54
C ARG A 54 -8.93 34.30 -25.48
N LEU A 55 -9.86 33.86 -24.63
CA LEU A 55 -11.14 34.54 -24.42
C LEU A 55 -10.91 35.88 -23.71
N ASP A 56 -10.14 35.89 -22.63
CA ASP A 56 -9.80 37.09 -21.85
C ASP A 56 -9.15 38.16 -22.73
N LYS A 57 -8.15 37.76 -23.54
CA LYS A 57 -7.47 38.67 -24.50
C LYS A 57 -8.42 39.22 -25.56
N ARG A 58 -9.43 38.46 -25.99
CA ARG A 58 -10.42 38.92 -26.98
C ARG A 58 -11.42 39.88 -26.34
N GLU A 59 -11.90 39.57 -25.15
CA GLU A 59 -12.84 40.43 -24.41
C GLU A 59 -12.17 41.75 -24.02
N ALA A 60 -10.93 41.72 -23.53
CA ALA A 60 -10.17 42.92 -23.21
C ALA A 60 -9.96 43.85 -24.42
N LYS A 61 -9.75 43.28 -25.61
CA LYS A 61 -9.64 44.05 -26.86
C LYS A 61 -10.97 44.66 -27.30
N ALA A 62 -12.08 43.98 -27.04
CA ALA A 62 -13.42 44.46 -27.41
C ALA A 62 -13.90 45.56 -26.45
N ASP A 63 -13.68 45.37 -25.16
CA ASP A 63 -13.98 46.34 -24.11
C ASP A 63 -13.03 46.12 -22.92
N PRO A 64 -12.14 47.07 -22.61
CA PRO A 64 -11.20 46.97 -21.50
C PRO A 64 -11.85 46.72 -20.13
N ARG A 65 -13.14 47.02 -19.95
CA ARG A 65 -13.85 46.78 -18.69
C ARG A 65 -14.30 45.32 -18.52
N ARG A 66 -14.50 44.57 -19.60
CA ARG A 66 -15.05 43.20 -19.55
C ARG A 66 -14.27 42.24 -18.64
N PRO A 67 -12.93 42.19 -18.65
CA PRO A 67 -12.17 41.30 -17.76
C PRO A 67 -12.20 41.75 -16.29
N THR A 68 -12.62 42.99 -16.02
CA THR A 68 -12.56 43.62 -14.69
C THR A 68 -13.87 43.57 -13.93
N THR A 69 -14.95 43.12 -14.57
CA THR A 69 -16.29 43.08 -13.98
C THR A 69 -16.98 41.76 -14.27
N THR A 70 -17.67 41.25 -13.27
CA THR A 70 -18.63 40.15 -13.40
C THR A 70 -20.04 40.64 -13.73
N ASP A 71 -20.29 41.94 -13.62
CA ASP A 71 -21.60 42.57 -13.85
C ASP A 71 -21.80 42.89 -15.34
N LEU A 72 -21.79 41.85 -16.18
CA LEU A 72 -22.04 41.94 -17.62
C LEU A 72 -23.48 41.53 -17.95
N LEU A 73 -24.01 42.07 -19.05
CA LEU A 73 -25.31 41.64 -19.57
C LEU A 73 -25.28 40.13 -19.86
N GLU A 74 -26.38 39.44 -19.59
CA GLU A 74 -26.50 37.97 -19.69
C GLU A 74 -26.03 37.42 -21.05
N LYS A 75 -26.26 38.17 -22.15
CA LYS A 75 -25.81 37.84 -23.51
C LYS A 75 -24.27 37.80 -23.68
N ASP A 76 -23.54 38.56 -22.86
CA ASP A 76 -22.08 38.69 -22.92
C ASP A 76 -21.38 37.69 -21.97
N VAL A 77 -22.10 37.07 -21.04
CA VAL A 77 -21.57 36.14 -20.02
C VAL A 77 -21.50 34.69 -20.51
N GLY A 78 -22.36 34.31 -21.46
CA GLY A 78 -22.58 32.92 -21.88
C GLY A 78 -21.31 32.13 -22.26
N PRO A 79 -20.44 32.63 -23.16
CA PRO A 79 -19.23 31.91 -23.58
C PRO A 79 -18.22 31.69 -22.44
N ARG A 80 -17.99 32.72 -21.61
CA ARG A 80 -17.09 32.65 -20.45
C ARG A 80 -17.63 31.68 -19.41
N GLN A 81 -18.89 31.81 -19.03
CA GLN A 81 -19.51 30.96 -18.02
C GLN A 81 -19.51 29.49 -18.45
N LYS A 82 -19.81 29.20 -19.72
CA LYS A 82 -19.75 27.83 -20.26
C LYS A 82 -18.33 27.27 -20.21
N LEU A 83 -17.32 28.07 -20.53
CA LEU A 83 -15.93 27.65 -20.49
C LEU A 83 -15.47 27.39 -19.04
N LEU A 84 -15.80 28.30 -18.12
CA LEU A 84 -15.49 28.14 -16.69
C LEU A 84 -16.20 26.93 -16.07
N ALA A 85 -17.47 26.68 -16.42
CA ALA A 85 -18.17 25.47 -15.97
C ALA A 85 -17.52 24.18 -16.51
N THR A 86 -16.97 24.23 -17.72
CA THR A 86 -16.21 23.10 -18.30
C THR A 86 -14.88 22.90 -17.57
N ILE A 87 -14.17 23.99 -17.25
CA ILE A 87 -12.93 23.97 -16.46
C ILE A 87 -13.19 23.39 -15.07
N GLU A 88 -14.20 23.88 -14.37
CA GLU A 88 -14.56 23.41 -13.04
C GLU A 88 -14.81 21.89 -13.04
N LYS A 89 -15.60 21.40 -13.99
CA LYS A 89 -15.87 19.96 -14.14
C LYS A 89 -14.58 19.15 -14.36
N GLU A 90 -13.72 19.57 -15.28
CA GLU A 90 -12.47 18.85 -15.56
C GLU A 90 -11.49 18.94 -14.39
N PHE A 91 -11.45 20.08 -13.70
CA PHE A 91 -10.60 20.30 -12.52
C PHE A 91 -11.04 19.43 -11.35
N THR A 92 -12.34 19.35 -11.04
CA THR A 92 -12.86 18.42 -10.02
C THR A 92 -12.51 16.97 -10.38
N SER A 93 -12.64 16.59 -11.65
CA SER A 93 -12.26 15.25 -12.11
C SER A 93 -10.76 14.97 -11.92
N TYR A 94 -9.90 15.95 -12.19
CA TYR A 94 -8.46 15.86 -11.94
C TYR A 94 -8.14 15.76 -10.46
N ALA A 95 -8.69 16.64 -9.63
CA ALA A 95 -8.48 16.69 -8.20
C ALA A 95 -8.86 15.36 -7.52
N ASN A 96 -10.00 14.75 -7.93
CA ASN A 96 -10.43 13.46 -7.39
C ASN A 96 -9.43 12.32 -7.69
N VAL A 97 -8.88 12.28 -8.91
CA VAL A 97 -7.87 11.28 -9.27
C VAL A 97 -6.57 11.53 -8.52
N LEU A 98 -6.16 12.79 -8.38
CA LEU A 98 -4.94 13.17 -7.66
C LEU A 98 -5.03 12.81 -6.17
N ASP A 99 -6.14 13.14 -5.52
CA ASP A 99 -6.42 12.80 -4.12
C ASP A 99 -6.44 11.28 -3.92
N THR A 100 -7.13 10.54 -4.80
CA THR A 100 -7.14 9.07 -4.75
C THR A 100 -5.74 8.49 -4.91
N ALA A 101 -4.96 8.99 -5.86
CA ALA A 101 -3.59 8.56 -6.07
C ALA A 101 -2.69 8.86 -4.87
N ALA A 102 -2.83 10.04 -4.26
CA ALA A 102 -2.10 10.43 -3.05
C ALA A 102 -2.44 9.52 -1.86
N LYS A 103 -3.74 9.27 -1.62
CA LYS A 103 -4.22 8.36 -0.58
C LYS A 103 -3.66 6.94 -0.76
N MET A 104 -3.70 6.41 -1.98
CA MET A 104 -3.13 5.08 -2.24
C MET A 104 -1.60 5.06 -2.16
N MET A 105 -0.93 6.17 -2.49
CA MET A 105 0.53 6.29 -2.37
C MET A 105 0.98 6.28 -0.91
N ALA A 106 0.16 6.81 0.00
CA ALA A 106 0.39 6.81 1.44
C ALA A 106 0.19 5.42 2.10
N LEU A 107 -0.44 4.47 1.41
CA LEU A 107 -0.59 3.10 1.93
C LEU A 107 0.74 2.36 1.95
N ASN A 108 0.90 1.53 2.97
CA ASN A 108 2.10 0.71 3.14
C ASN A 108 2.21 -0.36 2.05
N ARG A 109 3.44 -0.75 1.76
CA ARG A 109 3.71 -1.96 1.00
C ARG A 109 3.57 -3.18 1.92
N PRO A 110 3.14 -4.35 1.40
CA PRO A 110 3.13 -5.58 2.18
C PRO A 110 4.55 -5.93 2.64
N SER A 111 4.67 -6.56 3.80
CA SER A 111 5.97 -7.10 4.24
C SER A 111 6.39 -8.27 3.34
N GLU A 112 7.68 -8.64 3.36
CA GLU A 112 8.16 -9.81 2.60
C GLU A 112 7.45 -11.10 3.00
N THR A 113 7.18 -11.27 4.29
CA THR A 113 6.48 -12.44 4.84
C THR A 113 5.06 -12.49 4.30
N ASP A 114 4.33 -11.38 4.37
CA ASP A 114 2.94 -11.28 3.92
C ASP A 114 2.83 -11.53 2.41
N PHE A 115 3.70 -10.88 1.63
CA PHE A 115 3.79 -11.08 0.20
C PHE A 115 4.08 -12.54 -0.17
N THR A 116 4.97 -13.20 0.58
CA THR A 116 5.30 -14.61 0.37
C THR A 116 4.12 -15.52 0.65
N SER A 117 3.34 -15.25 1.71
CA SER A 117 2.13 -16.00 2.02
C SER A 117 1.09 -15.91 0.89
N VAL A 118 0.85 -14.71 0.36
CA VAL A 118 -0.07 -14.50 -0.78
C VAL A 118 0.46 -15.20 -2.04
N LYS A 119 1.76 -15.08 -2.33
CA LYS A 119 2.37 -15.75 -3.47
C LYS A 119 2.27 -17.28 -3.38
N ASN A 120 2.49 -17.84 -2.19
CA ASN A 120 2.38 -19.28 -1.95
C ASN A 120 0.93 -19.75 -2.14
N PHE A 121 -0.05 -19.00 -1.64
CA PHE A 121 -1.46 -19.30 -1.88
C PHE A 121 -1.77 -19.33 -3.39
N MET A 122 -1.38 -18.29 -4.13
CA MET A 122 -1.59 -18.18 -5.57
C MET A 122 -0.93 -19.33 -6.34
N ALA A 123 0.29 -19.75 -5.94
CA ALA A 123 1.02 -20.84 -6.59
C ALA A 123 0.47 -22.23 -6.23
N ASN A 124 -0.04 -22.43 -5.01
CA ASN A 124 -0.51 -23.74 -4.55
C ASN A 124 -1.96 -24.01 -4.93
N ARG A 125 -2.81 -22.98 -4.96
CA ARG A 125 -4.25 -23.11 -5.25
C ARG A 125 -4.60 -22.78 -6.69
N GLU A 126 -3.70 -22.07 -7.40
CA GLU A 126 -3.91 -21.59 -8.78
C GLU A 126 -5.34 -21.09 -9.02
N PRO A 127 -5.85 -20.15 -8.20
CA PRO A 127 -7.27 -19.83 -8.20
C PRO A 127 -7.71 -19.06 -9.46
N LEU A 128 -6.78 -18.49 -10.23
CA LEU A 128 -7.05 -17.67 -11.41
C LEU A 128 -6.23 -18.16 -12.60
N ASP A 129 -6.68 -17.83 -13.82
CA ASP A 129 -5.90 -18.06 -15.03
C ASP A 129 -4.59 -17.23 -15.02
N ASP A 130 -3.58 -17.69 -15.75
CA ASP A 130 -2.22 -17.13 -15.75
C ASP A 130 -2.19 -15.62 -16.05
N GLN A 131 -3.03 -15.19 -17.00
CA GLN A 131 -3.14 -13.79 -17.37
C GLN A 131 -3.69 -12.95 -16.21
N GLU A 132 -4.69 -13.46 -15.50
CA GLU A 132 -5.31 -12.78 -14.37
C GLU A 132 -4.38 -12.80 -13.15
N ALA A 133 -3.74 -13.94 -12.84
CA ALA A 133 -2.83 -14.10 -11.70
C ALA A 133 -1.56 -13.23 -11.79
N THR A 134 -1.20 -12.73 -12.98
CA THR A 134 0.02 -11.95 -13.24
C THR A 134 0.15 -10.70 -12.35
N TRP A 135 -0.95 -10.18 -11.80
CA TRP A 135 -0.93 -9.03 -10.89
C TRP A 135 -0.03 -9.24 -9.66
N VAL A 136 0.03 -10.47 -9.12
CA VAL A 136 0.81 -10.79 -7.91
C VAL A 136 2.33 -10.64 -8.14
N ARG A 137 2.77 -10.73 -9.40
CA ARG A 137 4.19 -10.59 -9.77
C ARG A 137 4.65 -9.12 -9.75
N LYS A 138 3.74 -8.15 -9.71
CA LYS A 138 4.04 -6.71 -9.76
C LYS A 138 4.30 -6.13 -8.36
N LYS A 139 5.30 -6.66 -7.65
CA LYS A 139 5.60 -6.36 -6.24
C LYS A 139 5.64 -4.86 -5.91
N GLU A 140 6.24 -4.05 -6.78
CA GLU A 140 6.38 -2.60 -6.59
C GLU A 140 5.05 -1.82 -6.60
N ASP A 141 4.01 -2.42 -7.19
CA ASP A 141 2.67 -1.86 -7.33
C ASP A 141 1.67 -2.45 -6.32
N LEU A 142 2.15 -3.28 -5.38
CA LEU A 142 1.33 -3.86 -4.32
C LEU A 142 1.32 -2.97 -3.08
N ILE A 143 0.13 -2.85 -2.50
CA ILE A 143 -0.16 -2.14 -1.25
C ILE A 143 -0.91 -3.08 -0.32
N THR A 144 -0.79 -2.84 0.99
CA THR A 144 -1.64 -3.49 2.00
C THR A 144 -2.65 -2.48 2.55
N LEU A 145 -3.87 -2.94 2.77
CA LEU A 145 -4.90 -2.16 3.46
C LEU A 145 -4.72 -2.16 4.98
N ARG A 146 -3.74 -2.90 5.49
CA ARG A 146 -3.36 -2.87 6.90
C ARG A 146 -3.08 -1.42 7.28
N VAL A 147 -3.93 -0.88 8.16
CA VAL A 147 -3.68 0.42 8.78
C VAL A 147 -2.33 0.29 9.46
N GLY A 148 -1.36 1.05 8.98
CA GLY A 148 -0.07 1.11 9.64
C GLY A 148 -0.31 1.59 11.05
N ARG A 149 -0.30 0.69 12.04
CA ARG A 149 0.02 1.12 13.39
C ARG A 149 1.38 1.77 13.24
N GLU A 150 1.46 3.07 13.51
CA GLU A 150 2.69 3.85 13.54
C GLU A 150 3.79 3.26 14.46
N HIS A 151 3.50 2.12 15.10
CA HIS A 151 4.37 1.35 15.97
C HIS A 151 5.01 0.12 15.31
N ALA A 152 4.59 -0.39 14.15
CA ALA A 152 5.18 -1.63 13.61
C ALA A 152 6.64 -1.47 13.13
N TRP A 153 6.98 -0.29 12.58
CA TRP A 153 8.37 0.05 12.26
C TRP A 153 9.20 0.31 13.54
N LEU A 154 8.58 0.91 14.57
CA LEU A 154 9.19 1.05 15.90
C LEU A 154 9.42 -0.31 16.53
N ASP A 155 8.47 -1.23 16.49
CA ASP A 155 8.60 -2.58 17.04
C ASP A 155 9.69 -3.37 16.34
N SER A 156 9.77 -3.31 15.01
CA SER A 156 10.84 -3.96 14.25
C SER A 156 12.23 -3.35 14.54
N GLY A 157 12.29 -2.04 14.76
CA GLY A 157 13.51 -1.32 15.12
C GLY A 157 13.93 -1.59 16.57
N ILE A 158 12.97 -1.56 17.49
CA ILE A 158 13.11 -1.83 18.92
C ILE A 158 13.48 -3.29 19.15
N GLU A 159 12.90 -4.24 18.42
CA GLU A 159 13.26 -5.65 18.51
C GLU A 159 14.72 -5.89 18.10
N LYS A 160 15.18 -5.27 17.01
CA LYS A 160 16.59 -5.35 16.58
C LYS A 160 17.52 -4.66 17.58
N LEU A 161 17.14 -3.50 18.09
CA LEU A 161 17.90 -2.78 19.11
C LEU A 161 17.96 -3.56 20.43
N LEU A 162 16.87 -4.16 20.88
CA LEU A 162 16.80 -5.01 22.08
C LEU A 162 17.64 -6.26 21.91
N LYS A 163 17.55 -6.95 20.77
CA LYS A 163 18.40 -8.12 20.49
C LYS A 163 19.87 -7.76 20.47
N TRP A 164 20.23 -6.63 19.84
CA TRP A 164 21.60 -6.16 19.78
C TRP A 164 22.12 -5.71 21.15
N TYR A 165 21.30 -4.98 21.91
CA TYR A 165 21.62 -4.53 23.26
C TYR A 165 21.75 -5.71 24.23
N LEU A 166 20.82 -6.68 24.20
CA LEU A 166 20.90 -7.90 25.00
C LEU A 166 22.16 -8.70 24.65
N ALA A 167 22.48 -8.85 23.36
CA ALA A 167 23.71 -9.52 22.93
C ALA A 167 24.97 -8.77 23.37
N ALA A 168 24.98 -7.43 23.30
CA ALA A 168 26.08 -6.60 23.73
C ALA A 168 26.27 -6.63 25.26
N VAL A 169 25.17 -6.57 26.04
CA VAL A 169 25.16 -6.69 27.50
C VAL A 169 25.62 -8.06 27.92
N LEU A 170 25.15 -9.14 27.28
CA LEU A 170 25.67 -10.48 27.52
C LEU A 170 27.18 -10.53 27.24
N CYS A 171 27.65 -10.03 26.10
CA CYS A 171 29.09 -9.99 25.79
C CYS A 171 29.93 -9.14 26.76
N LEU A 172 29.38 -8.04 27.29
CA LEU A 172 30.10 -7.10 28.17
C LEU A 172 30.06 -7.51 29.65
N PHE A 173 28.91 -8.01 30.14
CA PHE A 173 28.73 -8.40 31.54
C PHE A 173 29.07 -9.87 31.79
N THR A 174 28.86 -10.76 30.83
CA THR A 174 29.41 -12.12 30.94
C THR A 174 30.86 -12.10 30.51
N ARG A 175 31.74 -11.74 31.45
CA ARG A 175 33.16 -12.12 31.41
C ARG A 175 33.32 -13.62 31.70
N ALA A 176 32.38 -14.44 31.21
CA ALA A 176 32.40 -15.88 31.39
C ALA A 176 33.46 -16.43 30.45
N LYS A 177 34.50 -17.04 31.03
CA LYS A 177 35.54 -17.69 30.22
C LYS A 177 34.85 -18.75 29.35
N ARG A 178 35.31 -18.96 28.11
CA ARG A 178 34.66 -19.84 27.11
C ARG A 178 34.23 -21.22 27.67
N HIS A 179 34.93 -21.73 28.69
CA HIS A 179 34.60 -23.00 29.35
C HIS A 179 33.37 -22.93 30.29
N GLU A 180 33.03 -21.79 30.88
CA GLU A 180 31.86 -21.62 31.76
C GLU A 180 30.56 -21.63 30.95
N ILE A 181 30.57 -20.99 29.77
CA ILE A 181 29.42 -21.00 28.84
C ILE A 181 29.19 -22.40 28.28
N LEU A 182 30.27 -23.10 27.91
CA LEU A 182 30.20 -24.49 27.46
C LEU A 182 29.77 -25.44 28.58
N ALA A 183 30.21 -25.22 29.83
CA ALA A 183 29.79 -26.00 30.99
C ALA A 183 28.30 -25.79 31.32
N ALA A 184 27.82 -24.54 31.26
CA ALA A 184 26.40 -24.24 31.46
C ALA A 184 25.52 -24.83 30.35
N ALA A 185 25.96 -24.73 29.08
CA ALA A 185 25.27 -25.35 27.95
C ALA A 185 25.26 -26.88 28.05
N ALA A 186 26.38 -27.51 28.44
CA ALA A 186 26.47 -28.95 28.64
C ALA A 186 25.60 -29.43 29.83
N ALA A 187 25.59 -28.68 30.94
CA ALA A 187 24.74 -28.97 32.09
C ALA A 187 23.25 -28.85 31.72
N TYR A 188 22.88 -27.80 30.96
CA TYR A 188 21.52 -27.64 30.45
C TYR A 188 21.12 -28.79 29.53
N CYS A 189 21.96 -29.15 28.55
CA CYS A 189 21.72 -30.30 27.68
C CYS A 189 21.61 -31.61 28.46
N ALA A 190 22.44 -31.83 29.49
CA ALA A 190 22.37 -33.03 30.32
C ALA A 190 21.05 -33.10 31.11
N VAL A 191 20.61 -31.98 31.69
CA VAL A 191 19.30 -31.89 32.36
C VAL A 191 18.18 -32.17 31.36
N LEU A 192 18.23 -31.57 30.17
CA LEU A 192 17.24 -31.79 29.11
C LEU A 192 17.17 -33.25 28.69
N VAL A 193 18.31 -33.92 28.46
CA VAL A 193 18.36 -35.34 28.09
C VAL A 193 17.84 -36.24 29.22
N VAL A 194 18.04 -35.88 30.50
CA VAL A 194 17.45 -36.62 31.62
C VAL A 194 15.93 -36.44 31.66
N PHE A 195 15.43 -35.22 31.48
CA PHE A 195 13.99 -34.96 31.49
C PHE A 195 13.26 -35.54 30.27
N PHE A 196 13.84 -35.45 29.07
CA PHE A 196 13.27 -36.01 27.85
C PHE A 196 13.55 -37.51 27.68
N GLY A 197 14.66 -38.02 28.22
CA GLY A 197 14.99 -39.44 28.22
C GLY A 197 14.23 -40.26 29.26
N ASN A 198 13.65 -39.61 30.28
CA ASN A 198 12.80 -40.26 31.28
C ASN A 198 11.30 -40.24 30.91
N VAL A 199 10.94 -39.72 29.74
CA VAL A 199 9.62 -39.96 29.11
C VAL A 199 9.66 -41.32 28.42
N GLY A 200 9.76 -42.38 29.21
CA GLY A 200 9.48 -43.73 28.73
C GLY A 200 8.02 -43.83 28.28
N PRO A 201 7.70 -44.63 27.25
CA PRO A 201 6.34 -44.77 26.79
C PRO A 201 5.50 -45.37 27.92
N THR A 202 4.48 -44.64 28.37
CA THR A 202 3.40 -45.20 29.17
C THR A 202 2.78 -46.35 28.38
N LYS A 203 3.16 -47.59 28.72
CA LYS A 203 2.43 -48.79 28.31
C LYS A 203 1.24 -48.97 29.25
N LYS A 204 0.06 -49.05 28.60
CA LYS A 204 -1.30 -49.33 29.08
C LYS A 204 -2.12 -48.10 29.46
#